data_AF-R7Y2S6-F1
#
_entry.id   AF-R7Y2S6-F1
#
_cell.length_a   1.000
_cell.length_b   1.000
_cell.length_c   1.000
_cell.angle_alpha   90.00
_cell.angle_beta   90.00
_cell.angle_gamma   90.00
#
_symmetry.space_group_name_H-M   'P 1'
#
loop_
_entity.id
_entity.type
_entity.pdbx_description
1 polymer ?
#
loop_
_entity_poly.entity_id
_entity_poly.type
_entity_poly.pdbx_seq_one_letter_code
_entity_poly.pdbx_strand_id
1 'polypeptide(L)'
;GYLTRRIGERARGREWYESSFLPRLGPWALYGLLFTIVILFALQGEQITSHPWDVVRIALPLLIYFAVMWGGGFVLGAAMGLGYARTTTLAFTAAGNNF
;
A
#
# COMPACT_ATOMS: atom_id res chain seq x y z
N GLY A 1 -0.85 -1.87 28.84
CA GLY A 1 -2.19 -2.51 28.83
C GLY A 1 -2.10 -3.99 29.15
N TYR A 2 -1.98 -4.34 30.44
CA TYR A 2 -1.89 -5.74 30.88
C TYR A 2 -3.29 -6.38 31.04
N LEU A 3 -4.29 -5.60 31.49
CA LEU A 3 -5.68 -6.04 31.59
C LEU A 3 -6.34 -6.23 30.21
N THR A 4 -6.06 -5.35 29.25
CA THR A 4 -6.60 -5.43 27.88
C THR A 4 -6.15 -6.70 27.16
N ARG A 5 -4.88 -7.10 27.35
CA ARG A 5 -4.29 -8.28 26.73
C ARG A 5 -4.93 -9.58 27.24
N ARG A 6 -5.20 -9.68 28.54
CA ARG A 6 -5.79 -10.87 29.17
C ARG A 6 -7.27 -11.08 28.86
N ILE A 7 -8.04 -10.00 28.69
CA ILE A 7 -9.49 -10.08 28.43
C ILE A 7 -9.78 -10.17 26.92
N GLY A 8 -9.00 -9.47 26.08
CA GLY A 8 -9.13 -9.50 24.63
C GLY A 8 -8.77 -10.86 24.01
N GLU A 9 -7.70 -11.51 24.50
CA GLU A 9 -7.28 -12.82 23.99
C GLU A 9 -8.27 -13.97 24.32
N ARG A 10 -9.12 -13.81 25.34
CA ARG A 10 -9.98 -14.91 25.85
C ARG A 10 -11.42 -14.91 25.32
N ALA A 11 -11.91 -13.79 24.77
CA ALA A 11 -13.33 -13.64 24.41
C ALA A 11 -13.65 -13.76 22.91
N ARG A 12 -12.73 -13.40 22.00
CA ARG A 12 -12.96 -13.44 20.54
C ARG A 12 -11.65 -13.67 19.79
N GLY A 13 -11.16 -14.91 19.84
CA GLY A 13 -9.86 -15.33 19.34
C GLY A 13 -9.43 -14.67 18.02
N ARG A 14 -8.10 -14.54 17.87
CA ARG A 14 -7.37 -14.00 16.71
C ARG A 14 -8.00 -14.36 15.35
N GLU A 15 -8.54 -15.58 15.26
CA GLU A 15 -9.34 -16.08 14.14
C GLU A 15 -10.52 -15.19 13.72
N TRP A 16 -11.34 -14.63 14.62
CA TRP A 16 -12.48 -13.79 14.24
C TRP A 16 -12.03 -12.42 13.71
N TYR A 17 -10.95 -11.88 14.28
CA TYR A 17 -10.34 -10.63 13.82
C TYR A 17 -9.74 -10.81 12.41
N GLU A 18 -8.98 -11.88 12.20
CA GLU A 18 -8.36 -12.18 10.89
C GLU A 18 -9.38 -12.65 9.83
N SER A 19 -10.38 -13.44 10.20
CA SER A 19 -11.32 -14.05 9.24
C SER A 19 -12.53 -13.18 8.87
N SER A 20 -12.99 -12.30 9.76
CA SER A 20 -14.25 -11.57 9.57
C SER A 20 -14.14 -10.06 9.69
N PHE A 21 -13.21 -9.56 10.50
CA PHE A 21 -13.02 -8.13 10.72
C PHE A 21 -12.06 -7.52 9.69
N LEU A 22 -10.86 -8.10 9.52
CA LEU A 22 -9.87 -7.60 8.55
C LEU A 22 -10.39 -7.58 7.10
N PRO A 23 -11.07 -8.62 6.57
CA PRO A 23 -11.52 -8.59 5.17
C PRO A 23 -12.62 -7.56 4.92
N ARG A 24 -13.46 -7.29 5.94
CA ARG A 24 -14.49 -6.25 5.86
C ARG A 24 -13.92 -4.85 6.00
N LEU A 25 -12.88 -4.67 6.81
CA LEU A 25 -12.23 -3.38 7.00
C LEU A 25 -11.34 -2.97 5.81
N GLY A 26 -10.83 -3.94 5.04
CA GLY A 26 -9.97 -3.69 3.88
C GLY A 26 -10.54 -2.64 2.90
N PRO A 27 -11.77 -2.81 2.40
CA PRO A 27 -12.43 -1.80 1.56
C PRO A 27 -12.58 -0.43 2.25
N TRP A 28 -12.94 -0.39 3.54
CA TRP A 28 -13.08 0.88 4.29
C TRP A 28 -11.74 1.59 4.51
N ALA A 29 -10.66 0.84 4.72
CA ALA A 29 -9.31 1.38 4.81
C ALA A 29 -8.88 2.00 3.48
N LEU A 30 -9.19 1.35 2.35
CA LEU A 30 -8.96 1.90 1.02
C LEU A 30 -9.76 3.21 0.81
N TYR A 31 -11.04 3.24 1.18
CA TYR A 31 -11.85 4.46 1.12
C TYR A 31 -11.30 5.59 2.00
N GLY A 32 -10.85 5.28 3.22
CA GLY A 32 -10.24 6.25 4.13
C GLY A 32 -8.91 6.81 3.61
N LEU A 33 -8.09 5.97 2.97
CA LEU A 33 -6.86 6.40 2.31
C LEU A 33 -7.15 7.32 1.12
N LEU A 34 -8.07 6.91 0.24
CA LEU A 34 -8.50 7.72 -0.91
C LEU A 34 -9.07 9.06 -0.46
N PHE A 35 -9.90 9.08 0.58
CA PHE A 35 -10.44 10.30 1.17
C PHE A 35 -9.33 11.24 1.66
N THR A 36 -8.34 10.71 2.39
CA THR A 36 -7.18 11.48 2.86
C THR A 36 -6.39 12.06 1.68
N ILE A 37 -6.13 11.25 0.65
CA ILE A 37 -5.46 11.71 -0.58
C ILE A 37 -6.23 12.87 -1.21
N VAL A 38 -7.53 12.71 -1.45
CA VAL A 38 -8.36 13.77 -2.04
C VAL A 38 -8.32 15.04 -1.21
N ILE A 39 -8.39 14.95 0.11
CA ILE A 39 -8.27 16.12 1.00
C ILE A 39 -6.90 16.78 0.89
N LEU A 40 -5.81 16.01 0.94
CA LEU A 40 -4.45 16.56 0.82
C LEU A 40 -4.28 17.31 -0.50
N PHE A 41 -4.77 16.72 -1.60
CA PHE A 41 -4.75 17.35 -2.92
C PHE A 41 -5.65 18.59 -3.00
N ALA A 42 -6.83 18.58 -2.38
CA ALA A 42 -7.71 19.74 -2.35
C ALA A 42 -7.10 20.91 -1.56
N LEU A 43 -6.48 20.61 -0.41
CA LEU A 43 -5.81 21.62 0.43
C LEU A 43 -4.54 22.17 -0.22
N GLN A 44 -3.80 21.34 -0.96
CA GLN A 44 -2.60 21.75 -1.69
C GLN A 44 -2.90 22.13 -3.14
N GLY A 45 -4.17 22.19 -3.54
CA GLY A 45 -4.60 22.30 -4.94
C GLY A 45 -4.14 23.58 -5.63
N GLU A 46 -4.15 24.71 -4.93
CA GLU A 46 -3.62 25.99 -5.42
C GLU A 46 -2.09 25.92 -5.69
N GLN A 47 -1.33 25.28 -4.81
CA GLN A 47 0.12 25.08 -5.01
C GLN A 47 0.41 24.10 -6.15
N ILE A 48 -0.34 23.00 -6.23
CA ILE A 48 -0.21 22.00 -7.29
C ILE A 48 -0.53 22.61 -8.66
N THR A 49 -1.57 23.46 -8.73
CA THR A 49 -2.01 24.09 -9.99
C THR A 49 -1.06 25.22 -10.41
N SER A 50 -0.49 25.96 -9.46
CA SER A 50 0.47 27.05 -9.76
C SER A 50 1.88 26.56 -10.08
N HIS A 51 2.30 25.42 -9.52
CA HIS A 51 3.64 24.85 -9.70
C HIS A 51 3.61 23.38 -10.16
N PRO A 52 2.98 23.08 -11.32
CA PRO A 52 2.81 21.70 -11.79
C PRO A 52 4.16 21.00 -12.04
N TRP A 53 5.19 21.77 -12.37
CA TRP A 53 6.51 21.24 -12.65
C TRP A 53 7.23 20.68 -11.42
N ASP A 54 6.99 21.25 -10.25
CA ASP A 54 7.59 20.76 -8.99
C ASP A 54 6.97 19.42 -8.58
N VAL A 55 5.64 19.28 -8.78
CA VAL A 55 4.94 18.01 -8.56
C VAL A 55 5.46 16.93 -9.49
N VAL A 56 5.62 17.24 -10.79
CA VAL A 56 6.17 16.28 -11.77
C VAL A 56 7.60 15.88 -11.43
N ARG A 57 8.44 16.83 -11.01
CA ARG A 57 9.82 16.55 -10.60
C ARG A 57 9.93 15.66 -9.36
N ILE A 58 8.96 15.70 -8.46
CA ILE A 58 8.90 14.82 -7.28
C ILE A 58 8.30 13.45 -7.66
N ALA A 59 7.24 13.44 -8.49
CA ALA A 59 6.55 12.23 -8.89
C ALA A 59 7.37 11.36 -9.86
N LEU A 60 8.15 11.97 -10.76
CA LEU A 60 8.89 11.26 -11.80
C LEU A 60 9.97 10.31 -11.23
N PRO A 61 10.85 10.71 -10.29
CA PRO A 61 11.79 9.81 -9.64
C PRO A 61 11.09 8.65 -8.93
N LEU A 62 9.95 8.92 -8.28
CA LEU A 62 9.18 7.88 -7.58
C LEU A 62 8.58 6.87 -8.56
N LEU A 63 8.05 7.35 -9.69
CA LEU A 63 7.52 6.50 -10.75
C LEU A 63 8.62 5.63 -11.37
N ILE A 64 9.79 6.20 -11.63
CA ILE A 64 10.96 5.46 -12.15
C ILE A 64 11.39 4.41 -11.13
N TYR A 65 11.51 4.78 -9.85
CA TYR A 65 11.84 3.83 -8.78
C TYR A 65 10.86 2.66 -8.76
N PHE A 66 9.56 2.94 -8.78
CA PHE A 66 8.51 1.92 -8.82
C PHE A 66 8.66 1.01 -10.04
N ALA A 67 8.80 1.59 -11.24
CA ALA A 67 8.90 0.81 -12.48
C ALA A 67 10.15 -0.08 -12.51
N VAL A 68 11.29 0.42 -12.01
CA VAL A 68 12.54 -0.34 -11.92
C VAL A 68 12.43 -1.47 -10.90
N MET A 69 11.91 -1.20 -9.70
CA MET A 69 11.77 -2.21 -8.65
C MET A 69 10.74 -3.27 -9.01
N TRP A 70 9.59 -2.85 -9.54
CA TRP A 70 8.53 -3.75 -10.00
C TRP A 70 9.00 -4.57 -11.20
N GLY A 71 9.55 -3.92 -12.23
CA GLY A 71 10.03 -4.57 -13.44
C GLY A 71 11.20 -5.52 -13.16
N GLY A 72 12.15 -5.10 -12.32
CA GLY A 72 13.25 -5.95 -11.86
C GLY A 72 12.74 -7.17 -11.09
N GLY A 73 11.84 -6.98 -10.12
CA GLY A 73 11.22 -8.09 -9.38
C GLY A 73 10.44 -9.05 -10.28
N PHE A 74 9.73 -8.51 -11.29
CA PHE A 74 8.97 -9.30 -12.26
C PHE A 74 9.89 -10.10 -13.18
N VAL A 75 10.92 -9.46 -13.75
CA VAL A 75 11.90 -10.13 -14.63
C VAL A 75 12.68 -11.20 -13.88
N LEU A 76 13.13 -10.91 -12.65
CA LEU A 76 13.81 -11.89 -11.81
C LEU A 76 12.90 -13.07 -11.46
N GLY A 77 11.66 -12.81 -11.07
CA GLY A 77 10.71 -13.88 -10.76
C GLY A 77 10.37 -14.73 -11.99
N ALA A 78 10.20 -14.11 -13.15
CA ALA A 78 9.99 -14.79 -14.42
C ALA A 78 11.23 -15.62 -14.84
N ALA A 79 12.44 -15.06 -14.72
CA ALA A 79 13.70 -15.74 -15.05
C ALA A 79 13.98 -16.94 -14.12
N MET A 80 13.54 -16.86 -12.86
CA MET A 80 13.60 -17.97 -11.90
C MET A 80 12.49 -19.01 -12.11
N GLY A 81 11.62 -18.84 -13.12
CA GLY A 81 10.53 -19.75 -13.41
C GLY A 81 9.44 -19.75 -12.32
N LEU A 82 9.36 -18.71 -11.49
CA LEU A 82 8.31 -18.58 -10.50
C LEU A 82 6.99 -18.34 -11.27
N GLY A 83 6.00 -19.19 -11.04
CA GLY A 83 4.68 -19.03 -11.66
C GLY A 83 4.12 -17.62 -11.48
N TYR A 84 3.27 -17.18 -12.41
CA TYR A 84 2.76 -15.79 -12.51
C TYR A 84 2.30 -15.19 -11.17
N ALA A 85 1.57 -15.97 -10.35
CA ALA A 85 1.10 -15.53 -9.04
C ALA A 85 2.25 -15.12 -8.11
N ARG A 86 3.33 -15.91 -8.06
CA ARG A 86 4.47 -15.67 -7.16
C ARG A 86 5.35 -14.53 -7.65
N THR A 87 5.56 -14.44 -8.96
CA THR A 87 6.29 -13.33 -9.60
C THR A 87 5.58 -12.00 -9.40
N THR A 88 4.25 -11.98 -9.53
CA THR A 88 3.43 -10.78 -9.30
C THR A 88 3.51 -10.33 -7.84
N THR A 89 3.37 -11.24 -6.87
CA THR A 89 3.53 -10.89 -5.45
C THR A 89 4.92 -10.35 -5.15
N LEU A 90 5.98 -10.98 -5.66
CA LEU A 90 7.37 -10.52 -5.49
C LEU A 90 7.60 -9.12 -6.06
N ALA A 91 7.10 -8.85 -7.27
CA ALA A 91 7.22 -7.55 -7.92
C ALA A 91 6.50 -6.45 -7.11
N PHE A 92 5.29 -6.73 -6.60
CA PHE A 92 4.56 -5.78 -5.76
C PHE A 92 5.20 -5.57 -4.39
N THR A 93 5.76 -6.60 -3.75
CA THR A 93 6.49 -6.44 -2.49
C THR A 93 7.80 -5.67 -2.68
N ALA A 94 8.52 -5.89 -3.78
CA ALA A 94 9.74 -5.16 -4.09
C ALA A 94 9.47 -3.68 -4.40
N ALA A 95 8.37 -3.39 -5.11
CA ALA A 95 7.97 -2.02 -5.44
C ALA A 95 7.27 -1.30 -4.29
N GLY A 96 6.56 -2.04 -3.43
CA GLY A 96 5.87 -1.54 -2.24
C GLY A 96 6.85 -1.27 -1.10
N ASN A 97 7.53 -0.13 -1.14
CA ASN A 97 8.12 0.43 0.08
C ASN A 97 7.01 1.07 0.92
N ASN A 98 7.05 0.90 2.24
CA ASN A 98 6.18 1.67 3.14
C ASN A 98 6.66 3.13 3.09
N PHE A 99 5.87 3.98 2.44
CA PHE A 99 5.96 5.42 2.54
C PHE A 99 5.08 5.93 3.69
#